data_AF-A0A929RSI5-F1
#
_entry.id   AF-A0A929RSI5-F1
#
_cell.length_a   1.000
_cell.length_b   1.000
_cell.length_c   1.000
_cell.angle_alpha   90.00
_cell.angle_beta   90.00
_cell.angle_gamma   90.00
#
_symmetry.space_group_name_H-M   'P 1'
#
loop_
_entity.id
_entity.type
_entity.pdbx_description
1 polymer ?
#
loop_
_entity_poly.entity_id
_entity_poly.type
_entity_poly.pdbx_seq_one_letter_code
_entity_poly.pdbx_strand_id
1 'polypeptide(L)' 'MTSSSVLVINSGSSSIKYQLVDPGTGDAIAKGLVERIGDTMGLIKHAYG' A
#
# COMPACT_ATOMS: atom_id res chain seq x y z
N MET A 1 -2.72 24.45 -4.36
CA MET A 1 -2.65 23.14 -5.05
C MET A 1 -2.97 22.07 -4.03
N THR A 2 -4.09 21.37 -4.20
CA THR A 2 -4.36 20.18 -3.39
C THR A 2 -3.40 19.08 -3.83
N SER A 3 -2.56 18.59 -2.94
CA SER A 3 -1.77 17.38 -3.21
C SER A 3 -2.74 16.24 -3.47
N SER A 4 -2.85 15.84 -4.73
CA SER A 4 -3.65 14.68 -5.13
C SER A 4 -2.78 13.46 -4.91
N SER A 5 -3.28 12.45 -4.21
CA SER A 5 -2.60 11.18 -4.04
C SER A 5 -3.55 10.06 -4.42
N VAL A 6 -3.04 9.08 -5.15
CA VAL A 6 -3.80 7.90 -5.57
C VAL A 6 -3.37 6.71 -4.72
N LEU A 7 -4.32 6.05 -4.07
CA LEU A 7 -4.07 4.80 -3.38
C LEU A 7 -4.32 3.63 -4.35
N VAL A 8 -3.25 2.94 -4.70
CA VAL A 8 -3.30 1.71 -5.49
C VAL A 8 -3.35 0.52 -4.55
N ILE A 9 -4.34 -0.36 -4.76
CA ILE A 9 -4.54 -1.58 -3.97
C ILE A 9 -4.52 -2.79 -4.92
N ASN A 10 -3.70 -3.78 -4.57
CA ASN A 10 -3.78 -5.13 -5.10
C ASN A 10 -4.14 -6.06 -3.94
N SER A 11 -5.33 -6.64 -3.98
CA SER A 11 -5.84 -7.54 -2.94
C SER A 11 -5.79 -8.98 -3.43
N GLY A 12 -5.10 -9.82 -2.66
CA GLY A 12 -5.27 -11.28 -2.67
C GLY A 12 -6.32 -11.71 -1.65
N SER A 13 -6.56 -13.03 -1.55
CA SER A 13 -7.51 -13.61 -0.59
C SER A 13 -7.08 -13.45 0.88
N SER A 14 -5.78 -13.34 1.14
CA SER A 14 -5.20 -13.19 2.49
C SER A 14 -4.07 -12.15 2.54
N SER A 15 -3.99 -11.28 1.53
CA SER A 15 -2.95 -10.25 1.44
C SER A 15 -3.45 -8.98 0.76
N ILE A 16 -2.83 -7.86 1.11
CA ILE A 16 -3.03 -6.57 0.45
C ILE A 16 -1.66 -5.94 0.21
N LYS A 17 -1.29 -5.77 -1.06
CA LYS A 17 -0.18 -4.90 -1.45
C LYS A 17 -0.76 -3.53 -1.79
N TYR A 18 -0.21 -2.48 -1.19
CA TYR A 18 -0.70 -1.12 -1.40
C TYR A 18 0.44 -0.15 -1.69
N GLN A 19 0.13 0.91 -2.41
CA GLN A 19 1.03 2.02 -2.67
C GLN A 19 0.24 3.33 -2.73
N LEU A 20 0.71 4.36 -2.03
CA LEU A 20 0.25 5.72 -2.21
C LEU A 20 1.15 6.39 -3.25
N VAL A 21 0.55 6.97 -4.28
CA VAL A 21 1.25 7.42 -5.48
C VAL A 21 0.95 8.90 -5.73
N ASP A 22 1.96 9.67 -6.13
CA ASP A 22 1.76 10.99 -6.76
C ASP A 22 1.29 10.76 -8.21
N PRO A 23 0.06 11.13 -8.59
CA PRO A 23 -0.45 10.89 -9.95
C PRO A 23 0.20 11.77 -11.02
N GLY A 24 0.90 12.84 -10.63
CA GLY A 24 1.65 13.71 -11.54
C GLY A 24 2.99 13.12 -11.95
N THR A 25 3.69 12.44 -11.04
CA THR A 25 5.02 11.86 -11.32
C THR A 25 5.02 10.33 -11.45
N GLY A 26 4.02 9.66 -10.88
CA GLY A 26 3.98 8.20 -10.75
C GLY A 26 4.80 7.66 -9.56
N ASP A 27 5.44 8.54 -8.78
CA ASP A 27 6.31 8.12 -7.68
C ASP A 27 5.53 7.52 -6.50
N ALA A 28 6.14 6.53 -5.86
CA ALA A 28 5.67 5.99 -4.60
C ALA A 28 5.94 7.01 -3.48
N ILE A 29 4.89 7.48 -2.82
CA ILE A 29 4.98 8.26 -1.58
C ILE A 29 5.13 7.31 -0.38
N ALA A 30 4.39 6.21 -0.42
CA ALA A 30 4.45 5.14 0.56
C ALA A 30 4.04 3.81 -0.07
N LYS A 31 4.48 2.71 0.51
CA LYS A 31 4.06 1.37 0.10
C LYS A 31 3.97 0.46 1.30
N GLY A 32 3.20 -0.60 1.14
CA GLY A 32 3.21 -1.66 2.10
C GLY A 32 2.56 -2.93 1.63
N LEU A 33 2.64 -3.89 2.53
CA LEU A 33 2.18 -5.24 2.31
C LEU A 33 1.61 -5.76 3.63
N VAL A 34 0.34 -6.11 3.60
CA VAL A 34 -0.35 -6.84 4.65
C VAL A 34 -0.42 -8.29 4.20
N GLU A 35 0.05 -9.23 5.02
CA GLU A 35 0.08 -10.65 4.68
C GLU A 35 -0.54 -11.49 5.79
N ARG A 36 -1.06 -12.66 5.41
CA ARG A 36 -1.66 -13.65 6.32
C ARG A 36 -2.83 -13.07 7.10
N ILE A 37 -3.69 -12.31 6.42
CA ILE A 37 -4.93 -11.77 6.99
C ILE A 37 -5.81 -12.94 7.42
N GLY A 38 -6.25 -12.92 8.68
CA GLY A 38 -7.03 -14.01 9.29
C GLY A 38 -6.19 -15.09 9.97
N ASP A 39 -4.85 -15.00 9.93
CA ASP A 39 -3.93 -15.86 10.68
C ASP A 39 -3.45 -15.13 11.96
N THR A 40 -3.18 -15.89 13.01
CA THR A 40 -2.51 -15.44 14.24
C THR A 40 -1.14 -14.79 14.00
N MET A 41 -0.48 -15.13 12.90
CA MET A 41 0.84 -14.64 12.53
C MET A 41 0.79 -13.59 11.41
N GLY A 42 -0.33 -12.84 11.33
CA GLY A 42 -0.48 -11.70 10.43
C GLY A 42 0.65 -10.69 10.56
N LEU A 43 1.08 -10.12 9.44
CA LEU A 43 2.20 -9.16 9.40
C LEU A 43 1.87 -7.97 8.50
N ILE A 44 2.32 -6.79 8.93
CA ILE A 44 2.29 -5.56 8.14
C ILE A 44 3.73 -5.09 7.92
N LYS A 45 4.10 -4.90 6.65
CA LYS A 45 5.31 -4.18 6.23
C LYS A 45 4.89 -2.84 5.67
N HIS A 46 5.45 -1.76 6.18
CA HIS A 46 5.21 -0.40 5.71
C HIS A 46 6.54 0.31 5.48
N ALA A 47 6.62 1.05 4.37
CA ALA A 47 7.72 1.95 4.07
C ALA A 47 7.15 3.28 3.57
N TYR A 48 7.66 4.36 4.13
CA TYR A 48 7.37 5.74 3.74
C TYR A 48 8.66 6.38 3.23
N GLY A 49 8.56 7.14 2.13
CA GLY A 49 9.72 7.57 1.33
C GLY A 49 10.23 6.47 0.42
#